data_AF-A0A950V6C8-F1
#
_entry.id   AF-A0A950V6C8-F1
#
_cell.length_a   1.000
_cell.length_b   1.000
_cell.length_c   1.000
_cell.angle_alpha   90.00
_cell.angle_beta   90.00
_cell.angle_gamma   90.00
#
_symmetry.space_group_name_H-M   'P 1'
#
loop_
_entity.id
_entity.type
_entity.pdbx_description
1 polymer ?
#
loop_
_entity_poly.entity_id
_entity_poly.type
_entity_poly.pdbx_seq_one_letter_code
_entity_poly.pdbx_strand_id
1 'polypeptide(L)'
;MGSYLQQYGIEEQRHGRFIKRVVTAVIAVIVIAIAAYLLFHNYPEKQIVRHFLGEINSHNYQAAYNDWGCTAQHPCPNYDFKRFMEDWGQLKNASARWTIASVDGCRSFVTVNVQATGAELQSLAVQRSDHSLGFAPAPECQERKWRWGQFFHRIFHGGEAPSAAGSSR
;
A
#
# COMPACT_ATOMS: atom_id res chain seq x y z
N MET A 1 -54.80 -28.04 18.81
CA MET A 1 -53.31 -28.11 18.92
C MET A 1 -52.58 -27.73 17.62
N GLY A 2 -53.20 -27.02 16.67
CA GLY A 2 -52.55 -26.61 15.41
C GLY A 2 -51.91 -25.21 15.43
N SER A 3 -52.26 -24.37 16.40
CA SER A 3 -51.77 -22.99 16.49
C SER A 3 -50.28 -22.89 16.84
N TYR A 4 -49.75 -23.82 17.64
CA TYR A 4 -48.33 -23.82 18.04
C TYR A 4 -47.39 -24.18 16.87
N LEU A 5 -47.81 -25.08 15.98
CA LEU A 5 -47.05 -25.46 14.78
C LEU A 5 -47.09 -24.38 13.69
N GLN A 6 -48.21 -23.67 13.56
CA GLN A 6 -48.32 -22.53 12.64
C GLN A 6 -47.50 -21.32 13.11
N GLN A 7 -47.45 -21.06 14.42
CA GLN A 7 -46.63 -20.00 15.01
C GLN A 7 -45.12 -20.24 14.77
N TYR A 8 -44.65 -21.48 14.94
CA TYR A 8 -43.24 -21.87 14.73
C TYR A 8 -42.78 -21.66 13.28
N GLY A 9 -43.59 -22.03 12.30
CA GLY A 9 -43.26 -21.86 10.87
C GLY A 9 -43.21 -20.39 10.42
N ILE A 10 -43.94 -19.48 11.09
CA ILE A 10 -43.96 -18.04 10.76
C ILE A 10 -42.75 -17.32 11.37
N GLU A 11 -42.31 -17.71 12.57
CA GLU A 11 -41.09 -17.18 13.19
C GLU A 11 -39.81 -17.61 12.44
N GLU A 12 -39.66 -18.89 12.08
CA GLU A 12 -38.49 -19.36 11.32
C GLU A 12 -38.32 -18.65 9.97
N GLN A 13 -39.42 -18.39 9.25
CA GLN A 13 -39.36 -17.68 7.97
C GLN A 13 -39.00 -16.19 8.11
N ARG A 14 -39.33 -15.55 9.24
CA ARG A 14 -38.92 -14.16 9.53
C ARG A 14 -37.45 -14.11 9.95
N HIS A 15 -37.01 -15.06 10.79
CA HIS A 15 -35.61 -15.15 11.23
C HIS A 15 -34.69 -15.45 10.05
N GLY A 16 -35.07 -16.34 9.12
CA GLY A 16 -34.26 -16.64 7.94
C GLY A 16 -34.01 -15.43 7.03
N ARG A 17 -35.02 -14.57 6.81
CA ARG A 17 -34.85 -13.34 6.02
C ARG A 17 -34.05 -12.26 6.76
N PHE A 18 -34.23 -12.16 8.07
CA PHE A 18 -33.45 -11.26 8.91
C PHE A 18 -31.98 -11.69 8.94
N ILE A 19 -31.68 -12.95 9.23
CA ILE A 19 -30.33 -13.52 9.24
C ILE A 19 -29.66 -13.31 7.88
N LYS A 20 -30.33 -13.59 6.76
CA LYS A 20 -29.77 -13.33 5.42
C LYS A 20 -29.39 -11.86 5.23
N ARG A 21 -30.26 -10.92 5.62
CA ARG A 21 -29.97 -9.48 5.54
C ARG A 21 -28.80 -9.08 6.42
N VAL A 22 -28.74 -9.59 7.66
CA VAL A 22 -27.62 -9.31 8.58
C VAL A 22 -26.32 -9.87 8.01
N VAL A 23 -26.31 -11.11 7.52
CA VAL A 23 -25.13 -11.73 6.92
C VAL A 23 -24.66 -10.93 5.69
N THR A 24 -25.57 -10.54 4.80
CA THR A 24 -25.21 -9.70 3.63
C THR A 24 -24.65 -8.34 4.06
N ALA A 25 -25.25 -7.70 5.07
CA ALA A 25 -24.76 -6.42 5.59
C ALA A 25 -23.36 -6.55 6.21
N VAL A 26 -23.11 -7.60 6.99
CA VAL A 26 -21.81 -7.88 7.60
C VAL A 26 -20.74 -8.10 6.53
N ILE A 27 -21.04 -8.90 5.49
CA ILE A 27 -20.12 -9.11 4.37
C ILE A 27 -19.81 -7.79 3.66
N ALA A 28 -20.83 -6.97 3.40
CA ALA A 28 -20.64 -5.66 2.76
C ALA A 28 -19.74 -4.74 3.60
N VAL A 29 -19.93 -4.70 4.93
CA VAL A 29 -19.08 -3.93 5.85
C VAL A 29 -17.63 -4.41 5.82
N ILE A 30 -17.40 -5.74 5.81
CA ILE A 30 -16.05 -6.30 5.72
C ILE A 30 -15.36 -5.90 4.42
N VAL A 31 -16.07 -5.99 3.28
CA VAL A 31 -15.53 -5.57 1.98
C VAL A 31 -15.16 -4.09 1.97
N ILE A 32 -16.02 -3.23 2.52
CA ILE A 32 -15.75 -1.78 2.62
C ILE A 32 -14.55 -1.52 3.54
N ALA A 33 -14.46 -2.20 4.68
CA ALA A 33 -13.35 -2.05 5.62
C ALA A 33 -12.01 -2.47 5.00
N ILE A 34 -11.99 -3.58 4.25
CA ILE A 34 -10.79 -4.04 3.53
C ILE A 34 -10.40 -3.03 2.46
N ALA A 35 -11.35 -2.54 1.66
CA ALA A 35 -11.07 -1.54 0.63
C ALA A 35 -10.52 -0.25 1.24
N ALA A 36 -11.13 0.23 2.32
CA ALA A 36 -10.65 1.41 3.05
C ALA A 36 -9.24 1.17 3.59
N TYR A 37 -8.98 0.04 4.24
CA TYR A 37 -7.64 -0.29 4.74
C TYR A 37 -6.60 -0.25 3.61
N LEU A 38 -6.86 -0.92 2.48
CA LEU A 38 -5.91 -0.95 1.35
C LEU A 38 -5.63 0.44 0.76
N LEU A 39 -6.61 1.35 0.76
CA LEU A 39 -6.45 2.71 0.25
C LEU A 39 -5.74 3.65 1.23
N PHE A 40 -6.05 3.55 2.52
CA PHE A 40 -5.55 4.46 3.55
C PHE A 40 -4.24 4.00 4.21
N HIS A 41 -3.87 2.72 4.09
CA HIS A 41 -2.71 2.16 4.78
C HIS A 41 -1.36 2.80 4.43
N ASN A 42 -1.19 3.34 3.22
CA ASN A 42 0.04 4.01 2.79
C ASN A 42 -0.16 5.53 2.55
N TYR A 43 -1.27 6.08 3.06
CA TYR A 43 -1.58 7.49 2.88
C TYR A 43 -0.59 8.44 3.56
N PRO A 44 -0.17 8.25 4.83
CA PRO A 44 0.71 9.21 5.49
C PRO A 44 2.09 9.28 4.81
N GLU A 45 2.67 8.13 4.43
CA GLU A 45 3.96 8.07 3.76
C GLU A 45 3.92 8.74 2.39
N LYS A 46 2.83 8.53 1.64
CA LYS A 46 2.62 9.21 0.36
C LYS A 46 2.50 10.73 0.54
N GLN A 47 1.88 11.19 1.62
CA GLN A 47 1.71 12.61 1.89
C GLN A 47 3.03 13.30 2.22
N ILE A 48 3.92 12.64 2.97
CA ILE A 48 5.26 13.15 3.28
C ILE A 48 6.07 13.35 1.98
N VAL A 49 6.08 12.34 1.09
CA VAL A 49 6.77 12.49 -0.20
C VAL A 49 6.15 13.57 -1.06
N ARG A 50 4.82 13.72 -1.05
CA ARG A 50 4.15 14.80 -1.79
C ARG A 50 4.55 16.18 -1.28
N HIS A 51 4.68 16.35 0.04
CA HIS A 51 5.13 17.59 0.65
C HIS A 51 6.57 17.91 0.22
N PHE A 52 7.47 16.93 0.41
CA PHE A 52 8.87 17.03 0.00
C PHE A 52 9.04 17.41 -1.48
N LEU A 53 8.34 16.70 -2.39
CA LEU A 53 8.36 17.03 -3.82
C LEU A 53 7.71 18.38 -4.12
N GLY A 54 6.72 18.80 -3.34
CA GLY A 54 6.09 20.12 -3.43
C GLY A 54 7.10 21.23 -3.16
N GLU A 55 7.90 21.09 -2.11
CA GLU A 55 8.98 22.03 -1.76
C GLU A 55 10.07 22.07 -2.85
N ILE A 56 10.50 20.90 -3.36
CA ILE A 56 11.47 20.83 -4.47
C ILE A 56 10.94 21.54 -5.71
N ASN A 57 9.70 21.23 -6.11
CA ASN A 57 9.08 21.83 -7.28
C ASN A 57 8.84 23.35 -7.12
N SER A 58 8.75 23.82 -5.89
CA SER A 58 8.61 25.24 -5.55
C SER A 58 9.96 25.94 -5.34
N HIS A 59 11.08 25.25 -5.56
CA HIS A 59 12.45 25.72 -5.34
C HIS A 59 12.79 26.05 -3.88
N ASN A 60 12.00 25.56 -2.93
CA ASN A 60 12.23 25.70 -1.50
C ASN A 60 13.17 24.60 -0.99
N TYR A 61 14.38 24.52 -1.55
CA TYR A 61 15.33 23.44 -1.26
C TYR A 61 15.71 23.32 0.21
N GLN A 62 15.76 24.44 0.94
CA GLN A 62 16.05 24.43 2.37
C GLN A 62 14.93 23.75 3.17
N ALA A 63 13.67 23.99 2.83
CA ALA A 63 12.53 23.33 3.48
C ALA A 63 12.52 21.84 3.16
N ALA A 64 12.73 21.47 1.89
CA ALA A 64 12.86 20.09 1.47
C ALA A 64 14.02 19.35 2.16
N TYR A 65 15.15 20.03 2.40
CA TYR A 65 16.28 19.46 3.12
C TYR A 65 15.99 19.24 4.61
N ASN A 66 15.21 20.14 5.23
CA ASN A 66 14.73 19.94 6.59
C ASN A 66 13.73 18.76 6.66
N ASP A 67 12.85 18.62 5.67
CA ASP A 67 11.90 17.49 5.56
C ASP A 67 12.61 16.14 5.38
N TRP A 68 13.78 16.15 4.74
CA TRP A 68 14.67 14.97 4.65
C TRP A 68 15.17 14.52 6.04
N GLY A 69 15.04 15.37 7.07
CA GLY A 69 15.47 15.10 8.45
C GLY A 69 16.84 15.69 8.78
N CYS A 70 17.49 16.37 7.83
CA CYS A 70 18.76 17.05 8.05
C CYS A 70 18.50 18.47 8.54
N THR A 71 18.78 18.75 9.81
CA THR A 71 18.60 20.08 10.41
C THR A 71 19.90 20.60 11.01
N ALA A 72 19.95 21.90 11.34
CA ALA A 72 21.11 22.48 12.03
C ALA A 72 21.38 21.80 13.40
N GLN A 73 20.34 21.25 14.03
CA GLN A 73 20.42 20.54 15.31
C GLN A 73 20.77 19.06 15.14
N HIS A 74 20.36 18.45 14.01
CA HIS A 74 20.64 17.06 13.64
C HIS A 74 21.22 17.02 12.23
N PRO A 75 22.51 17.35 12.05
CA PRO A 75 23.13 17.37 10.74
C PRO A 75 23.33 15.96 10.21
N CYS A 76 23.05 15.76 8.92
CA CYS A 76 23.29 14.50 8.22
C CYS A 76 24.78 14.39 7.83
N PRO A 77 25.57 13.49 8.46
CA PRO A 77 27.04 13.52 8.29
C PRO A 77 27.50 13.22 6.87
N ASN A 78 26.76 12.38 6.14
CA ASN A 78 27.11 11.90 4.81
C ASN A 78 26.25 12.50 3.69
N TYR A 79 25.38 13.44 4.04
CA TYR A 79 24.40 14.03 3.12
C TYR A 79 24.19 15.50 3.45
N ASP A 80 25.19 16.31 3.11
CA ASP A 80 25.14 17.75 3.30
C ASP A 80 24.20 18.41 2.26
N PHE A 81 23.93 19.69 2.47
CA PHE A 81 23.06 20.45 1.57
C PHE A 81 23.62 20.52 0.14
N LYS A 82 24.94 20.46 -0.04
CA LYS A 82 25.56 20.46 -1.36
C LYS A 82 25.19 19.19 -2.14
N ARG A 83 25.34 18.00 -1.54
CA ARG A 83 24.92 16.73 -2.15
C ARG A 83 23.41 16.70 -2.42
N PHE A 84 22.63 17.23 -1.48
CA PHE A 84 21.19 17.40 -1.70
C PHE A 84 20.89 18.20 -2.96
N MET A 85 21.61 19.29 -3.21
CA MET A 85 21.45 20.10 -4.43
C MET A 85 21.95 19.40 -5.69
N GLU A 86 22.91 18.47 -5.59
CA GLU A 86 23.36 17.65 -6.72
C GLU A 86 22.26 16.67 -7.17
N ASP A 87 21.49 16.11 -6.21
CA ASP A 87 20.42 15.15 -6.50
C ASP A 87 19.08 15.82 -6.86
N TRP A 88 18.72 16.90 -6.15
CA TRP A 88 17.38 17.50 -6.18
C TRP A 88 17.36 18.94 -6.68
N GLY A 89 18.52 19.56 -6.87
CA GLY A 89 18.62 20.93 -7.39
C GLY A 89 18.03 21.05 -8.80
N GLN A 90 17.99 22.28 -9.33
CA GLN A 90 17.48 22.49 -10.67
C GLN A 90 18.21 21.60 -11.68
N LEU A 91 17.46 20.66 -12.26
CA LEU A 91 17.88 19.95 -13.44
C LEU A 91 18.19 21.00 -14.51
N LYS A 92 19.28 20.81 -15.27
CA LYS A 92 19.71 21.74 -16.34
C LYS A 92 18.58 22.06 -17.33
N ASN A 93 17.55 21.22 -17.38
CA ASN A 93 16.28 21.46 -18.06
C ASN A 93 15.21 21.89 -17.03
N ALA A 94 15.04 23.21 -16.87
CA ALA A 94 14.23 23.89 -15.85
C ALA A 94 12.70 23.56 -15.84
N SER A 95 12.23 22.63 -16.68
CA SER A 95 10.81 22.22 -16.76
C SER A 95 10.51 20.89 -16.05
N ALA A 96 11.51 20.24 -15.46
CA ALA A 96 11.37 18.91 -14.90
C ALA A 96 10.68 18.94 -13.53
N ARG A 97 9.34 18.80 -13.53
CA ARG A 97 8.54 18.67 -12.30
C ARG A 97 8.64 17.24 -11.77
N TRP A 98 9.02 17.07 -10.51
CA TRP A 98 9.02 15.78 -9.84
C TRP A 98 7.60 15.31 -9.54
N THR A 99 7.33 14.05 -9.87
CA THR A 99 6.04 13.38 -9.65
C THR A 99 6.25 11.98 -9.11
N ILE A 100 5.23 11.43 -8.45
CA ILE A 100 5.26 10.05 -7.94
C ILE A 100 4.90 9.10 -9.09
N ALA A 101 5.81 8.18 -9.43
CA ALA A 101 5.64 7.18 -10.47
C ALA A 101 4.98 5.90 -9.92
N SER A 102 5.50 5.35 -8.81
CA SER A 102 4.91 4.19 -8.14
C SER A 102 5.11 4.24 -6.63
N VAL A 103 4.30 3.45 -5.92
CA VAL A 103 4.36 3.31 -4.46
C VAL A 103 4.28 1.83 -4.13
N ASP A 104 5.31 1.32 -3.46
CA ASP A 104 5.43 -0.06 -3.04
C ASP A 104 5.58 -0.11 -1.51
N GLY A 105 4.56 -0.66 -0.84
CA GLY A 105 4.56 -0.79 0.60
C GLY A 105 5.35 -2.02 1.05
N CYS A 106 6.45 -1.82 1.78
CA CYS A 106 7.13 -2.88 2.51
C CYS A 106 6.62 -2.91 3.96
N ARG A 107 7.06 -3.90 4.76
CA ARG A 107 6.61 -4.06 6.15
C ARG A 107 7.10 -2.90 7.04
N SER A 108 8.37 -2.51 6.92
CA SER A 108 8.98 -1.47 7.77
C SER A 108 9.01 -0.08 7.14
N PHE A 109 9.07 0.00 5.81
CA PHE A 109 9.11 1.25 5.05
C PHE A 109 8.21 1.18 3.82
N VAL A 110 7.94 2.32 3.22
CA VAL A 110 7.26 2.44 1.93
C VAL A 110 8.26 2.97 0.91
N THR A 111 8.48 2.23 -0.17
CA THR A 111 9.23 2.73 -1.32
C THR A 111 8.31 3.58 -2.18
N VAL A 112 8.74 4.79 -2.49
CA VAL A 112 8.05 5.73 -3.37
C VAL A 112 9.01 6.09 -4.49
N ASN A 113 8.71 5.61 -5.69
CA ASN A 113 9.50 5.93 -6.87
C ASN A 113 9.03 7.27 -7.42
N VAL A 114 9.96 8.20 -7.61
CA VAL A 114 9.71 9.55 -8.08
C VAL A 114 10.48 9.79 -9.37
N GLN A 115 9.86 10.54 -10.29
CA GLN A 115 10.43 10.82 -11.59
C GLN A 115 10.16 12.28 -11.98
N ALA A 116 11.16 12.92 -12.56
CA ALA A 116 11.03 14.19 -13.23
C ALA A 116 11.37 14.05 -14.72
N THR A 117 10.82 14.93 -15.55
CA THR A 117 11.04 14.90 -17.01
C THR A 117 12.53 15.10 -17.34
N GLY A 118 13.18 14.08 -17.89
CA GLY A 118 14.61 14.13 -18.22
C GLY A 118 15.55 13.84 -17.04
N ALA A 119 15.02 13.36 -15.92
CA ALA A 119 15.80 12.79 -14.81
C ALA A 119 15.62 11.28 -14.73
N GLU A 120 16.58 10.60 -14.12
CA GLU A 120 16.48 9.18 -13.78
C GLU A 120 15.42 8.95 -12.69
N LEU A 121 14.84 7.76 -12.66
CA LEU A 121 13.91 7.34 -11.61
C LEU A 121 14.64 7.30 -10.27
N GLN A 122 14.16 8.07 -9.29
CA GLN A 122 14.71 8.07 -7.93
C GLN A 122 13.78 7.29 -6.99
N SER A 123 14.36 6.39 -6.20
CA SER A 123 13.61 5.55 -5.26
C SER A 123 13.77 6.08 -3.85
N LEU A 124 12.68 6.58 -3.25
CA LEU A 124 12.66 7.11 -1.89
C LEU A 124 12.09 6.06 -0.94
N ALA A 125 12.65 5.93 0.26
CA ALA A 125 12.07 5.15 1.34
C ALA A 125 11.53 6.10 2.42
N VAL A 126 10.29 5.87 2.82
CA VAL A 126 9.70 6.49 4.01
C VAL A 126 9.52 5.43 5.07
N GLN A 127 10.17 5.61 6.21
CA GLN A 127 10.03 4.69 7.34
C GLN A 127 8.64 4.81 7.96
N ARG A 128 8.01 3.68 8.28
CA ARG A 128 6.67 3.68 8.90
C ARG A 128 6.69 4.08 10.36
N SER A 129 7.82 3.88 11.05
CA SER A 129 7.95 4.10 12.49
C SER A 129 8.07 5.57 12.88
N ASP A 130 8.87 6.32 12.14
CA ASP A 130 9.25 7.70 12.47
C ASP A 130 9.02 8.66 11.30
N HIS A 131 8.51 8.17 10.17
CA HIS A 131 8.24 8.96 8.98
C HIS A 131 9.49 9.64 8.40
N SER A 132 10.69 9.14 8.74
CA SER A 132 11.94 9.62 8.16
C SER A 132 12.02 9.28 6.67
N LEU A 133 12.54 10.23 5.90
CA LEU A 133 12.68 10.12 4.46
C LEU A 133 14.15 9.86 4.10
N GLY A 134 14.39 8.97 3.15
CA GLY A 134 15.74 8.65 2.70
C GLY A 134 15.74 7.95 1.35
N PHE A 135 16.91 7.53 0.90
CA PHE A 135 17.03 6.70 -0.30
C PHE A 135 16.57 5.28 -0.01
N ALA A 136 15.79 4.71 -0.92
CA ALA A 136 15.38 3.32 -0.81
C ALA A 136 16.52 2.37 -1.20
N PRO A 137 16.66 1.22 -0.53
CA PRO A 137 17.66 0.22 -0.88
C PRO A 137 17.39 -0.45 -2.24
N ALA A 138 16.13 -0.42 -2.70
CA ALA A 138 15.70 -0.98 -3.98
C ALA A 138 14.43 -0.26 -4.47
N PRO A 139 14.19 -0.22 -5.81
CA PRO A 139 12.98 0.38 -6.39
C PRO A 139 11.71 -0.42 -6.10
N GLU A 140 11.84 -1.70 -5.76
CA GLU A 140 10.72 -2.58 -5.43
C GLU A 140 10.97 -3.33 -4.12
N CYS A 141 9.89 -3.54 -3.34
CA CYS A 141 9.95 -4.37 -2.14
C CYS A 141 10.21 -5.83 -2.49
N GLN A 142 11.38 -6.34 -2.08
CA GLN A 142 11.79 -7.75 -2.26
C GLN A 142 11.19 -8.70 -1.22
N GLU A 143 10.32 -8.22 -0.33
CA GLU A 143 9.67 -9.08 0.66
C GLU A 143 8.82 -10.16 -0.01
N ARG A 144 8.69 -11.32 0.66
CA ARG A 144 7.83 -12.43 0.18
C ARG A 144 6.38 -11.95 0.10
N LYS A 145 5.97 -11.52 -1.09
CA LYS A 145 4.58 -11.19 -1.42
C LYS A 145 3.72 -12.44 -1.24
N TRP A 146 2.64 -12.32 -0.47
CA TRP A 146 1.68 -13.40 -0.26
C TRP A 146 1.03 -13.78 -1.61
N ARG A 147 1.15 -15.04 -2.02
CA ARG A 147 0.62 -15.52 -3.31
C ARG A 147 -0.87 -15.86 -3.21
N TRP A 148 -1.71 -14.87 -2.93
CA TRP A 148 -3.18 -15.05 -2.80
C TRP A 148 -3.79 -15.79 -4.00
N GLY A 149 -3.31 -15.54 -5.22
CA GLY A 149 -3.75 -16.25 -6.41
C GLY A 149 -3.53 -17.77 -6.33
N GLN A 150 -2.39 -18.23 -5.79
CA GLN A 150 -2.15 -19.66 -5.59
C GLN A 150 -2.95 -20.25 -4.44
N PHE A 151 -3.16 -19.47 -3.38
CA PHE A 151 -3.99 -19.86 -2.26
C PHE A 151 -5.45 -20.09 -2.70
N PHE A 152 -6.05 -19.12 -3.39
CA PHE A 152 -7.42 -19.24 -3.88
C PHE A 152 -7.55 -20.27 -5.01
N HIS A 153 -6.56 -20.39 -5.92
CA HIS A 153 -6.56 -21.47 -6.91
C HIS A 153 -6.56 -22.85 -6.24
N ARG A 154 -5.82 -23.06 -5.15
CA ARG A 154 -5.87 -24.33 -4.41
C ARG A 154 -7.19 -24.57 -3.70
N ILE A 155 -7.80 -23.53 -3.12
CA ILE A 155 -9.09 -23.67 -2.42
C ILE A 155 -10.24 -23.93 -3.41
N PHE A 156 -10.25 -23.24 -4.56
CA PHE A 156 -11.36 -23.31 -5.51
C PHE A 156 -11.16 -24.35 -6.64
N HIS A 157 -9.94 -24.82 -6.90
CA HIS A 157 -9.65 -25.85 -7.93
C HIS A 157 -8.95 -27.12 -7.38
N GLY A 158 -8.78 -27.26 -6.06
CA GLY A 158 -8.18 -28.44 -5.43
C GLY A 158 -9.09 -29.67 -5.30
N GLY A 159 -10.22 -29.72 -6.03
CA GLY A 159 -11.24 -30.77 -5.92
C GLY A 159 -11.06 -31.98 -6.85
N GLU A 160 -10.20 -31.91 -7.87
CA GLU A 160 -9.92 -33.08 -8.70
C GLU A 160 -8.74 -33.86 -8.12
N ALA A 161 -9.08 -34.84 -7.27
CA ALA A 161 -8.17 -35.91 -6.92
C ALA A 161 -7.71 -36.60 -8.22
N PRO A 162 -6.40 -36.85 -8.42
CA PRO A 162 -5.97 -37.75 -9.48
C PRO A 162 -6.57 -39.13 -9.20
N SER A 163 -7.52 -39.54 -10.04
CA SER A 163 -8.09 -40.87 -10.04
C SER A 163 -6.95 -41.87 -10.20
N ALA A 164 -6.67 -42.62 -9.15
CA ALA A 164 -5.82 -43.80 -9.22
C ALA A 164 -6.49 -44.81 -10.18
N ALA A 165 -5.93 -44.96 -11.37
CA ALA A 165 -6.15 -46.09 -12.26
C ALA A 165 -4.74 -46.60 -12.63
N GLY A 166 -4.27 -47.67 -12.00
CA GLY A 166 -4.43 -49.04 -12.50
C GLY A 166 -3.14 -49.43 -13.22
N SER A 167 -2.18 -50.05 -12.54
CA SER A 167 -2.00 -51.51 -12.47
C SER A 167 -2.13 -52.21 -13.84
N SER A 168 -0.99 -52.59 -14.42
CA SER A 168 -0.67 -53.87 -15.12
C SER A 168 0.64 -53.64 -15.88
N ARG A 169 1.76 -54.22 -15.41
CA ARG A 169 2.43 -55.41 -15.98
C ARG A 169 2.93 -55.22 -17.41
#